data_AF-A0A821XJE6-F1
#
_entry.id   AF-A0A821XJE6-F1
#
_cell.length_a   1.000
_cell.length_b   1.000
_cell.length_c   1.000
_cell.angle_alpha   90.00
_cell.angle_beta   90.00
_cell.angle_gamma   90.00
#
_symmetry.space_group_name_H-M   'P 1'
#
loop_
_entity.id
_entity.type
_entity.pdbx_description
1 polymer ?
#
loop_
_entity_poly.entity_id
_entity_poly.type
_entity_poly.pdbx_seq_one_letter_code
_entity_poly.pdbx_strand_id
1 'polypeptide(L)'
;MVLRKKPSSRSKKFYQNKYKTNIAFRDKEKKRINSYVSMKYHTSLNTREKIKSQSKIYYFNKYRDNSNFRNRVKTQSKITILNKYHSNSNFRDKVKTQSKITILNKYHTNSNFRNKYKARMKTEVLKKYYTNNSIRLKMIQTALNSYHTNKTVTTQKSRQLYNQRRRILKKYSNIENHKSIIKHSSLYIDKLKQFRKIIQEGPDYVCISCALALFRNQVIPFIKEKYSKEGILSQIEKHIQVNFNNNSSMQQQWICRLCSDKMKKQQLPARPISNKLEVCKIPSELKRLNNLEKHLTALRLPFMKIVNLTSGKLSSRLSQKGTKGPLHCVPSDVQETVTTLPRPVDKSMM
;
A
#
# COMPACT_ATOMS: atom_id res chain seq x y z
N MET A 1 11.39 52.35 -64.25
CA MET A 1 10.35 52.42 -63.18
C MET A 1 9.22 53.34 -63.64
N VAL A 2 8.11 52.80 -64.15
CA VAL A 2 6.92 53.61 -64.42
C VAL A 2 6.07 53.65 -63.14
N LEU A 3 6.18 54.75 -62.41
CA LEU A 3 5.37 55.05 -61.24
C LEU A 3 3.89 55.18 -61.66
N ARG A 4 3.10 54.10 -61.53
CA ARG A 4 1.64 54.19 -61.67
C ARG A 4 1.12 55.11 -60.55
N LYS A 5 0.69 56.32 -60.93
CA LYS A 5 0.04 57.31 -60.04
C LYS A 5 -1.09 56.63 -59.26
N LYS A 6 -1.07 56.77 -57.92
CA LYS A 6 -2.16 56.30 -57.05
C LYS A 6 -3.47 56.99 -57.48
N PRO A 7 -4.57 56.25 -57.70
CA PRO A 7 -5.82 56.85 -58.18
C PRO A 7 -6.39 57.82 -57.15
N SER A 8 -6.93 58.95 -57.63
CA SER A 8 -7.53 60.00 -56.81
C SER A 8 -8.73 59.48 -55.99
N SER A 9 -9.02 60.11 -54.84
CA SER A 9 -10.11 59.70 -53.94
C SER A 9 -11.48 59.65 -54.65
N ARG A 10 -11.71 60.56 -55.61
CA ARG A 10 -12.91 60.64 -56.44
C ARG A 10 -13.04 59.44 -57.39
N SER A 11 -11.94 58.98 -57.98
CA SER A 11 -11.88 57.78 -58.82
C SER A 11 -12.17 56.49 -58.02
N LYS A 12 -11.65 56.39 -56.78
CA LYS A 12 -11.95 55.26 -55.89
C LYS A 12 -13.43 55.21 -55.49
N LYS A 13 -14.04 56.35 -55.15
CA LYS A 13 -15.48 56.44 -54.83
C LYS A 13 -16.34 56.04 -56.04
N PHE A 14 -16.00 56.51 -57.24
CA PHE A 14 -16.71 56.12 -58.47
C PHE A 14 -16.62 54.61 -58.73
N TYR A 15 -15.43 54.01 -58.60
CA TYR A 15 -15.23 52.57 -58.77
C TYR A 15 -16.00 51.75 -57.73
N GLN A 16 -15.96 52.16 -56.45
CA GLN A 16 -16.74 51.51 -55.38
C GLN A 16 -18.25 51.60 -55.64
N ASN A 17 -18.74 52.76 -56.10
CA ASN A 17 -20.15 52.93 -56.40
C ASN A 17 -20.57 52.05 -57.58
N LYS A 18 -19.77 52.05 -58.67
CA LYS A 18 -19.99 51.20 -59.84
C LYS A 18 -19.95 49.70 -59.51
N TYR A 19 -19.09 49.28 -58.57
CA TYR A 19 -19.04 47.89 -58.10
C TYR A 19 -20.26 47.49 -57.26
N LYS A 20 -20.88 48.44 -56.55
CA LYS A 20 -22.10 48.20 -55.77
C LYS A 20 -23.34 48.12 -56.64
N THR A 21 -23.50 49.07 -57.58
CA THR A 21 -24.74 49.26 -58.33
C THR A 21 -24.81 48.45 -59.63
N ASN A 22 -23.69 48.23 -60.32
CA ASN A 22 -23.67 47.55 -61.61
C ASN A 22 -23.27 46.07 -61.46
N ILE A 23 -24.27 45.18 -61.58
CA ILE A 23 -24.10 43.73 -61.42
C ILE A 23 -23.14 43.15 -62.47
N ALA A 24 -23.29 43.53 -63.74
CA ALA A 24 -22.45 43.03 -64.83
C ALA A 24 -20.97 43.42 -64.66
N PHE A 25 -20.71 44.66 -64.23
CA PHE A 25 -19.36 45.13 -63.91
C PHE A 25 -18.77 44.37 -62.72
N ARG A 26 -19.55 44.20 -61.64
CA ARG A 26 -19.16 43.45 -60.45
C ARG A 26 -18.80 42.00 -60.79
N ASP A 27 -19.60 41.33 -61.60
CA ASP A 27 -19.40 39.92 -61.94
C ASP A 27 -18.21 39.73 -62.89
N LYS A 28 -18.04 40.63 -63.87
CA LYS A 28 -16.84 40.66 -64.72
C LYS A 28 -15.58 40.82 -63.87
N GLU A 29 -15.62 41.69 -62.88
CA GLU A 29 -14.46 41.96 -62.03
C GLU A 29 -14.20 40.86 -60.99
N LYS A 30 -15.24 40.22 -60.45
CA LYS A 30 -15.09 38.99 -59.65
C LYS A 30 -14.41 37.89 -60.45
N LYS A 31 -14.83 37.65 -61.70
CA LYS A 31 -14.20 36.66 -62.59
C LYS A 31 -12.72 36.95 -62.79
N ARG A 32 -12.37 38.22 -63.07
CA ARG A 32 -10.97 38.66 -63.24
C ARG A 32 -10.13 38.43 -61.98
N ILE A 33 -10.63 38.85 -60.82
CA ILE A 33 -9.94 38.68 -59.53
C ILE A 33 -9.77 37.19 -59.20
N ASN A 34 -10.83 36.39 -59.37
CA ASN A 34 -10.77 34.94 -59.11
C ASN A 34 -9.77 34.23 -60.02
N SER A 35 -9.73 34.59 -61.30
CA SER A 35 -8.74 34.07 -62.26
C SER A 35 -7.31 34.40 -61.83
N TYR A 36 -7.05 35.66 -61.45
CA TYR A 36 -5.74 36.09 -60.97
C TYR A 36 -5.32 35.39 -59.66
N VAL A 37 -6.22 35.30 -58.68
CA VAL A 37 -5.98 34.61 -57.40
C VAL A 37 -5.72 33.13 -57.62
N SER A 38 -6.48 32.47 -58.49
CA SER A 38 -6.28 31.06 -58.87
C SER A 38 -4.89 30.86 -59.49
N MET A 39 -4.54 31.66 -60.50
CA MET A 39 -3.22 31.60 -61.13
C MET A 39 -2.09 31.80 -60.11
N LYS A 40 -2.21 32.79 -59.22
CA LYS A 40 -1.21 33.05 -58.16
C LYS A 40 -1.17 31.97 -57.08
N TYR A 41 -2.27 31.28 -56.80
CA TYR A 41 -2.29 30.15 -55.86
C TYR A 41 -1.49 28.95 -56.41
N HIS A 42 -1.51 28.72 -57.72
CA HIS A 42 -0.76 27.65 -58.35
C HIS A 42 0.71 28.01 -58.60
N THR A 43 1.01 29.25 -58.92
CA THR A 43 2.36 29.67 -59.33
C THR A 43 3.28 30.13 -58.19
N SER A 44 2.76 30.58 -57.06
CA SER A 44 3.57 31.08 -55.95
C SER A 44 3.27 30.37 -54.63
N LEU A 45 4.33 29.85 -53.99
CA LEU A 45 4.24 29.16 -52.71
C LEU A 45 3.80 30.11 -51.58
N ASN A 46 4.36 31.31 -51.50
CA ASN A 46 4.05 32.29 -50.46
C ASN A 46 2.57 32.73 -50.50
N THR A 47 2.02 32.98 -51.69
CA THR A 47 0.58 33.29 -51.85
C THR A 47 -0.30 32.09 -51.52
N ARG A 48 0.10 30.88 -51.92
CA ARG A 48 -0.61 29.63 -51.59
C ARG A 48 -0.69 29.43 -50.08
N GLU A 49 0.41 29.62 -49.36
CA GLU A 49 0.46 29.48 -47.91
C GLU A 49 -0.35 30.54 -47.19
N LYS A 50 -0.25 31.82 -47.60
CA LYS A 50 -1.08 32.90 -47.06
C LYS A 50 -2.57 32.65 -47.25
N ILE A 51 -3.00 32.17 -48.42
CA ILE A 51 -4.40 31.84 -48.68
C ILE A 51 -4.85 30.65 -47.82
N LYS A 52 -4.01 29.62 -47.67
CA LYS A 52 -4.31 28.47 -46.80
C LYS A 52 -4.44 28.89 -45.33
N SER A 53 -3.55 29.74 -44.82
CA SER A 53 -3.59 30.20 -43.43
C SER A 53 -4.83 31.06 -43.15
N GLN A 54 -5.12 32.02 -44.03
CA GLN A 54 -6.34 32.85 -43.92
C GLN A 54 -7.61 32.02 -44.01
N SER A 55 -7.66 31.02 -44.91
CA SER A 55 -8.81 30.13 -45.04
C SER A 55 -9.02 29.26 -43.80
N LYS A 56 -7.93 28.78 -43.17
CA LYS A 56 -7.99 28.05 -41.89
C LYS A 56 -8.55 28.93 -40.77
N ILE A 57 -8.07 30.16 -40.63
CA ILE A 57 -8.54 31.11 -39.60
C ILE A 57 -10.02 31.42 -39.82
N TYR A 58 -10.43 31.72 -41.05
CA TYR A 58 -11.83 31.96 -41.39
C TYR A 58 -12.71 30.75 -41.04
N TYR A 59 -12.31 29.54 -41.45
CA TYR A 59 -13.06 28.33 -41.16
C TYR A 59 -13.18 28.07 -39.66
N PHE A 60 -12.08 28.26 -38.91
CA PHE A 60 -12.04 28.11 -37.46
C PHE A 60 -13.03 29.07 -36.77
N ASN A 61 -12.95 30.36 -37.07
CA ASN A 61 -13.85 31.37 -36.50
C ASN A 61 -15.31 31.06 -36.86
N LYS A 62 -15.58 30.75 -38.14
CA LYS A 62 -16.93 30.39 -38.59
C LYS A 62 -17.49 29.15 -37.90
N TYR A 63 -16.65 28.14 -37.65
CA TYR A 63 -17.06 26.93 -36.93
C TYR A 63 -17.29 27.18 -35.43
N ARG A 64 -16.54 28.10 -34.83
CA ARG A 64 -16.71 28.53 -33.43
C ARG A 64 -18.01 29.30 -33.25
N ASP A 65 -18.24 30.30 -34.09
CA ASP A 65 -19.24 31.34 -33.85
C ASP A 65 -20.60 31.02 -34.50
N ASN A 66 -20.63 30.24 -35.57
CA ASN A 66 -21.88 29.90 -36.29
C ASN A 66 -22.33 28.47 -36.03
N SER A 67 -23.37 28.32 -35.20
CA SER A 67 -23.95 27.03 -34.81
C SER A 67 -24.51 26.23 -36.00
N ASN A 68 -25.19 26.87 -36.93
CA ASN A 68 -25.77 26.25 -38.13
C ASN A 68 -24.67 25.69 -39.05
N PHE A 69 -23.61 26.47 -39.28
CA PHE A 69 -22.45 26.04 -40.05
C PHE A 69 -21.76 24.85 -39.38
N ARG A 70 -21.52 24.93 -38.07
CA ARG A 70 -20.94 23.84 -37.27
C ARG A 70 -21.75 22.56 -37.35
N ASN A 71 -23.08 22.65 -37.25
CA ASN A 71 -23.97 21.49 -37.33
C ASN A 71 -23.94 20.87 -38.73
N ARG A 72 -24.01 21.68 -39.80
CA ARG A 72 -23.89 21.21 -41.19
C ARG A 72 -22.56 20.52 -41.47
N VAL A 73 -21.45 21.06 -40.96
CA VAL A 73 -20.13 20.43 -41.09
C VAL A 73 -20.10 19.10 -40.33
N LYS A 74 -20.65 19.04 -39.11
CA LYS A 74 -20.71 17.79 -38.33
C LYS A 74 -21.53 16.72 -39.06
N THR A 75 -22.71 17.06 -39.58
CA THR A 75 -23.56 16.10 -40.31
C THR A 75 -22.87 15.63 -41.58
N GLN A 76 -22.31 16.54 -42.37
CA GLN A 76 -21.59 16.17 -43.59
C GLN A 76 -20.40 15.27 -43.28
N SER A 77 -19.59 15.60 -42.27
CA SER A 77 -18.43 14.79 -41.88
C SER A 77 -18.83 13.39 -41.43
N LYS A 78 -19.94 13.24 -40.68
CA LYS A 78 -20.48 11.94 -40.29
C LYS A 78 -20.85 11.10 -41.52
N ILE A 79 -21.57 11.68 -42.47
CA ILE A 79 -21.98 11.00 -43.71
C ILE A 79 -20.75 10.53 -44.48
N THR A 80 -19.76 11.41 -44.67
CA THR A 80 -18.53 11.06 -45.39
C THR A 80 -17.73 9.95 -44.71
N ILE A 81 -17.59 10.00 -43.37
CA ILE A 81 -16.91 8.95 -42.61
C ILE A 81 -17.67 7.63 -42.71
N LEU A 82 -18.99 7.66 -42.62
CA LEU A 82 -19.83 6.47 -42.70
C LEU A 82 -19.73 5.83 -44.09
N ASN A 83 -19.84 6.62 -45.15
CA ASN A 83 -19.63 6.16 -46.53
C ASN A 83 -18.25 5.54 -46.69
N LYS A 84 -17.19 6.19 -46.18
CA LYS A 84 -15.82 5.66 -46.22
C LYS A 84 -15.67 4.36 -45.42
N TYR A 85 -16.36 4.21 -44.30
CA TYR A 85 -16.36 2.98 -43.50
C TYR A 85 -17.03 1.81 -44.22
N HIS A 86 -18.07 2.07 -45.02
CA HIS A 86 -18.73 1.04 -45.82
C HIS A 86 -17.95 0.68 -47.08
N SER A 87 -17.41 1.68 -47.79
CA SER A 87 -16.75 1.47 -49.08
C SER A 87 -15.28 1.05 -49.00
N ASN A 88 -14.56 1.42 -47.94
CA ASN A 88 -13.11 1.17 -47.83
C ASN A 88 -12.78 0.17 -46.70
N SER A 89 -12.38 -1.04 -47.08
CA SER A 89 -12.03 -2.12 -46.15
C SER A 89 -10.86 -1.77 -45.23
N ASN A 90 -9.78 -1.20 -45.77
CA ASN A 90 -8.59 -0.83 -45.00
C ASN A 90 -8.90 0.24 -43.94
N PHE A 91 -9.70 1.26 -44.31
CA PHE A 91 -10.17 2.27 -43.36
C PHE A 91 -11.04 1.63 -42.27
N ARG A 92 -11.98 0.76 -42.65
CA ARG A 92 -12.84 0.03 -41.72
C ARG A 92 -12.04 -0.80 -40.72
N ASP A 93 -11.04 -1.53 -41.18
CA ASP A 93 -10.23 -2.40 -40.32
C ASP A 93 -9.33 -1.58 -39.38
N LYS A 94 -8.74 -0.48 -39.85
CA LYS A 94 -8.03 0.48 -38.98
C LYS A 94 -8.92 1.06 -37.89
N VAL A 95 -10.17 1.40 -38.21
CA VAL A 95 -11.13 1.89 -37.21
C VAL A 95 -11.49 0.80 -36.20
N LYS A 96 -11.68 -0.45 -36.66
CA LYS A 96 -11.94 -1.61 -35.78
C LYS A 96 -10.77 -1.92 -34.84
N THR A 97 -9.53 -1.88 -35.34
CA THR A 97 -8.35 -2.13 -34.51
C THR A 97 -8.17 -1.02 -33.48
N GLN A 98 -8.25 0.24 -33.91
CA GLN A 98 -8.10 1.38 -33.00
C GLN A 98 -9.18 1.42 -31.92
N SER A 99 -10.43 1.11 -32.27
CA SER A 99 -11.52 1.04 -31.29
C SER A 99 -11.30 -0.06 -30.24
N LYS A 100 -10.83 -1.25 -30.65
CA LYS A 100 -10.47 -2.33 -29.71
C LYS A 100 -9.38 -1.89 -28.74
N ILE A 101 -8.29 -1.29 -29.23
CA ILE A 101 -7.19 -0.78 -28.41
C ILE A 101 -7.70 0.26 -27.40
N THR A 102 -8.52 1.20 -27.88
CA THR A 102 -9.07 2.27 -27.03
C THR A 102 -9.97 1.71 -25.92
N ILE A 103 -10.81 0.71 -26.23
CA ILE A 103 -11.68 0.05 -25.25
C ILE A 103 -10.84 -0.72 -24.23
N LEU A 104 -9.84 -1.48 -24.67
CA LEU A 104 -8.93 -2.22 -23.79
C LEU A 104 -8.21 -1.28 -22.83
N ASN A 105 -7.61 -0.20 -23.35
CA ASN A 105 -6.93 0.79 -22.52
C ASN A 105 -7.88 1.37 -21.48
N LYS A 106 -9.09 1.79 -21.87
CA LYS A 106 -10.10 2.29 -20.92
C LYS A 106 -10.54 1.24 -19.90
N TYR A 107 -10.63 -0.02 -20.29
CA TYR A 107 -11.01 -1.12 -19.40
C TYR A 107 -9.94 -1.36 -18.31
N HIS A 108 -8.66 -1.18 -18.64
CA HIS A 108 -7.57 -1.34 -17.67
C HIS A 108 -7.35 -0.10 -16.80
N THR A 109 -7.48 1.11 -17.36
CA THR A 109 -7.15 2.35 -16.66
C THR A 109 -8.33 2.95 -15.89
N ASN A 110 -9.58 2.70 -16.29
CA ASN A 110 -10.75 3.33 -15.70
C ASN A 110 -11.68 2.31 -15.03
N SER A 111 -11.65 2.31 -13.68
CA SER A 111 -12.47 1.44 -12.83
C SER A 111 -13.98 1.55 -13.10
N ASN A 112 -14.51 2.78 -13.23
CA ASN A 112 -15.94 3.02 -13.46
C ASN A 112 -16.38 2.49 -14.83
N PHE A 113 -15.59 2.77 -15.87
CA PHE A 113 -15.83 2.22 -17.20
C PHE A 113 -15.81 0.70 -17.19
N ARG A 114 -14.80 0.08 -16.54
CA ARG A 114 -14.68 -1.36 -16.40
C ARG A 114 -15.91 -2.00 -15.76
N ASN A 115 -16.41 -1.42 -14.68
CA ASN A 115 -17.57 -1.94 -13.95
C ASN A 115 -18.85 -1.83 -14.80
N LYS A 116 -19.11 -0.67 -15.41
CA LYS A 116 -20.25 -0.47 -16.32
C LYS A 116 -20.18 -1.40 -17.54
N TYR A 117 -18.98 -1.58 -18.11
CA TYR A 117 -18.75 -2.47 -19.23
C TYR A 117 -19.03 -3.93 -18.86
N LYS A 118 -18.54 -4.41 -17.71
CA LYS A 118 -18.83 -5.76 -17.20
C LYS A 118 -20.33 -6.00 -17.02
N ALA A 119 -21.04 -5.05 -16.40
CA ALA A 119 -22.48 -5.14 -16.19
C ALA A 119 -23.23 -5.25 -17.53
N ARG A 120 -22.91 -4.38 -18.49
CA ARG A 120 -23.51 -4.40 -19.84
C ARG A 120 -23.20 -5.69 -20.60
N MET A 121 -21.96 -6.17 -20.54
CA MET A 121 -21.58 -7.41 -21.20
C MET A 121 -22.30 -8.61 -20.59
N LYS A 122 -22.48 -8.64 -19.27
CA LYS A 122 -23.25 -9.70 -18.59
C LYS A 122 -24.69 -9.74 -19.08
N THR A 123 -25.36 -8.60 -19.18
CA THR A 123 -26.75 -8.54 -19.66
C THR A 123 -26.87 -8.92 -21.13
N GLU A 124 -25.96 -8.46 -22.00
CA GLU A 124 -25.95 -8.84 -23.42
C GLU A 124 -25.71 -10.33 -23.65
N VAL A 125 -24.76 -10.93 -22.92
CA VAL A 125 -24.46 -12.36 -23.01
C VAL A 125 -25.66 -13.18 -22.54
N LEU A 126 -26.29 -12.83 -21.42
CA LEU A 126 -27.50 -13.51 -20.95
C LEU A 126 -28.64 -13.39 -21.96
N LYS A 127 -28.87 -12.20 -22.53
CA LYS A 127 -29.87 -12.00 -23.57
C LYS A 127 -29.62 -12.94 -24.75
N LYS A 128 -28.39 -12.97 -25.28
CA LYS A 128 -28.00 -13.87 -26.38
C LYS A 128 -28.17 -15.36 -26.04
N TYR A 129 -27.86 -15.74 -24.81
CA TYR A 129 -27.99 -17.11 -24.33
C TYR A 129 -29.45 -17.59 -24.36
N TYR A 130 -30.40 -16.75 -23.94
CA TYR A 130 -31.82 -17.10 -23.96
C TYR A 130 -32.47 -16.95 -25.34
N THR A 131 -32.04 -16.00 -26.15
CA THR A 131 -32.69 -15.72 -27.45
C THR A 131 -32.14 -16.55 -28.62
N ASN A 132 -30.91 -17.07 -28.53
CA ASN A 132 -30.27 -17.75 -29.65
C ASN A 132 -29.80 -19.17 -29.26
N ASN A 133 -30.53 -20.17 -29.74
CA ASN A 133 -30.27 -21.57 -29.40
C ASN A 133 -28.88 -22.05 -29.88
N SER A 134 -28.37 -21.57 -31.03
CA SER A 134 -27.05 -21.96 -31.53
C SER A 134 -25.92 -21.46 -30.62
N ILE A 135 -26.04 -20.24 -30.11
CA ILE A 135 -25.09 -19.65 -29.15
C ILE A 135 -25.18 -20.39 -27.82
N ARG A 136 -26.41 -20.70 -27.36
CA ARG A 136 -26.66 -21.46 -26.14
C ARG A 136 -25.95 -22.82 -26.16
N LEU A 137 -26.13 -23.59 -27.24
CA LEU A 137 -25.51 -24.90 -27.41
C LEU A 137 -23.98 -24.81 -27.45
N LYS A 138 -23.41 -23.83 -28.18
CA LYS A 138 -21.95 -23.60 -28.20
C LYS A 138 -21.40 -23.26 -26.81
N MET A 139 -22.11 -22.43 -26.03
CA MET A 139 -21.69 -22.08 -24.67
C MET A 139 -21.75 -23.29 -23.73
N ILE A 140 -22.81 -24.11 -23.81
CA ILE A 140 -22.93 -25.36 -23.05
C ILE A 140 -21.78 -26.31 -23.41
N GLN A 141 -21.51 -26.52 -24.70
CA GLN A 141 -20.41 -27.39 -25.15
C GLN A 141 -19.06 -26.91 -24.63
N THR A 142 -18.80 -25.61 -24.66
CA THR A 142 -17.54 -25.02 -24.17
C THR A 142 -17.41 -25.22 -22.65
N ALA A 143 -18.50 -25.07 -21.90
CA ALA A 143 -18.53 -25.30 -20.46
C ALA A 143 -18.30 -26.79 -20.13
N LEU A 144 -18.92 -27.71 -20.88
CA LEU A 144 -18.69 -29.15 -20.75
C LEU A 144 -17.23 -29.52 -21.04
N ASN A 145 -16.65 -29.02 -22.14
CA ASN A 145 -15.25 -29.25 -22.48
C ASN A 145 -14.31 -28.71 -21.38
N SER A 146 -14.62 -27.54 -20.81
CA SER A 146 -13.88 -26.98 -19.67
C SER A 146 -14.05 -27.81 -18.40
N TYR A 147 -15.22 -28.41 -18.18
CA TYR A 147 -15.47 -29.31 -17.07
C TYR A 147 -14.71 -30.63 -17.22
N HIS A 148 -14.72 -31.23 -18.43
CA HIS A 148 -13.99 -32.46 -18.71
C HIS A 148 -12.48 -32.29 -18.57
N THR A 149 -11.92 -31.19 -19.07
CA THR A 149 -10.47 -30.88 -18.93
C THR A 149 -10.08 -30.59 -17.48
N ASN A 150 -10.97 -29.99 -16.67
CA ASN A 150 -10.70 -29.69 -15.27
C ASN A 150 -11.20 -30.78 -14.29
N LYS A 151 -11.92 -31.82 -14.72
CA LYS A 151 -12.49 -32.83 -13.82
C LYS A 151 -11.40 -33.53 -12.99
N THR A 152 -10.25 -33.78 -13.58
CA THR A 152 -9.05 -34.35 -12.93
C THR A 152 -8.39 -33.36 -11.96
N VAL A 153 -8.19 -32.11 -12.37
CA VAL A 153 -7.59 -31.05 -11.53
C VAL A 153 -8.48 -30.71 -10.33
N THR A 154 -9.80 -30.66 -10.53
CA THR A 154 -10.76 -30.30 -9.48
C THR A 154 -10.93 -31.43 -8.47
N THR A 155 -10.98 -32.69 -8.92
CA THR A 155 -10.97 -33.85 -8.00
C THR A 155 -9.66 -33.96 -7.23
N GLN A 156 -8.52 -33.72 -7.86
CA GLN A 156 -7.21 -33.74 -7.20
C GLN A 156 -7.07 -32.63 -6.15
N LYS A 157 -7.56 -31.43 -6.47
CA LYS A 157 -7.60 -30.28 -5.54
C LYS A 157 -8.57 -30.51 -4.37
N SER A 158 -9.74 -31.09 -4.63
CA SER A 158 -10.69 -31.49 -3.58
C SER A 158 -10.13 -32.58 -2.67
N ARG A 159 -9.42 -33.58 -3.23
CA ARG A 159 -8.70 -34.61 -2.44
C ARG A 159 -7.59 -34.00 -1.59
N GLN A 160 -6.82 -33.06 -2.14
CA GLN A 160 -5.80 -32.33 -1.38
C GLN A 160 -6.41 -31.53 -0.22
N LEU A 161 -7.50 -30.79 -0.46
CA LEU A 161 -8.20 -30.01 0.58
C LEU A 161 -8.80 -30.92 1.66
N TYR A 162 -9.39 -32.06 1.27
CA TYR A 162 -9.90 -33.06 2.21
C TYR A 162 -8.77 -33.64 3.07
N ASN A 163 -7.66 -34.04 2.47
CA ASN A 163 -6.49 -34.57 3.19
C ASN A 163 -5.85 -33.52 4.11
N GLN A 164 -5.81 -32.26 3.68
CA GLN A 164 -5.33 -31.14 4.49
C GLN A 164 -6.23 -30.89 5.71
N ARG A 165 -7.56 -30.90 5.52
CA ARG A 165 -8.54 -30.82 6.62
C ARG A 165 -8.39 -31.99 7.59
N ARG A 166 -8.25 -33.23 7.11
CA ARG A 166 -8.00 -34.42 7.94
C ARG A 166 -6.72 -34.30 8.77
N ARG A 167 -5.62 -33.81 8.19
CA ARG A 167 -4.36 -33.58 8.92
C ARG A 167 -4.49 -32.50 10.00
N ILE A 168 -5.20 -31.41 9.69
CA ILE A 168 -5.50 -30.33 10.63
C ILE A 168 -6.34 -30.87 11.79
N LEU A 169 -7.43 -31.60 11.50
CA LEU A 169 -8.30 -32.20 12.51
C LEU A 169 -7.55 -33.21 13.39
N LYS A 170 -6.70 -34.09 12.83
CA LYS A 170 -5.83 -34.97 13.63
C LYS A 170 -4.88 -34.19 14.53
N LYS A 171 -4.27 -33.12 14.03
CA LYS A 171 -3.37 -32.26 14.83
C LYS A 171 -4.11 -31.60 15.98
N TYR A 172 -5.31 -31.07 15.74
CA TYR A 172 -6.12 -30.43 16.78
C TYR A 172 -6.77 -31.42 17.74
N SER A 173 -7.18 -32.61 17.28
CA SER A 173 -7.64 -33.71 18.14
C SER A 173 -6.54 -34.18 19.09
N ASN A 174 -5.29 -34.31 18.61
CA ASN A 174 -4.16 -34.61 19.49
C ASN A 174 -3.89 -33.47 20.51
N ILE A 175 -4.16 -32.21 20.14
CA ILE A 175 -4.03 -31.06 21.06
C ILE A 175 -5.19 -31.00 22.06
N GLU A 176 -6.42 -31.36 21.66
CA GLU A 176 -7.59 -31.46 22.55
C GLU A 176 -7.43 -32.59 23.55
N ASN A 177 -6.90 -33.75 23.12
CA ASN A 177 -6.54 -34.85 24.01
C ASN A 177 -5.42 -34.49 25.01
N HIS A 178 -4.58 -33.49 24.69
CA HIS A 178 -3.62 -32.91 25.64
C HIS A 178 -4.21 -31.78 26.51
N LYS A 179 -5.34 -31.17 26.12
CA LYS A 179 -6.05 -30.17 26.94
C LYS A 179 -7.01 -30.79 27.95
N SER A 180 -7.51 -32.01 27.69
CA SER A 180 -8.42 -32.73 28.60
C SER A 180 -7.72 -33.44 29.77
N ILE A 181 -6.41 -33.24 29.97
CA ILE A 181 -5.68 -33.73 31.15
C ILE A 181 -5.10 -32.56 31.92
N ILE A 182 -5.94 -31.60 32.34
CA ILE A 182 -5.72 -30.97 33.65
C ILE A 182 -6.58 -31.78 34.61
N LYS A 183 -6.07 -32.94 35.08
CA LYS A 183 -6.72 -33.82 36.07
C LYS A 183 -7.14 -33.09 37.35
N HIS A 184 -6.71 -31.83 37.52
CA HIS A 184 -7.02 -30.98 38.66
C HIS A 184 -7.35 -29.53 38.26
N SER A 185 -8.31 -29.35 37.33
CA SER A 185 -8.78 -28.01 36.93
C SER A 185 -9.19 -27.14 38.13
N SER A 186 -9.84 -27.75 39.13
CA SER A 186 -10.18 -27.11 40.41
C SER A 186 -8.94 -26.65 41.19
N LEU A 187 -7.94 -27.52 41.39
CA LEU A 187 -6.69 -27.14 42.08
C LEU A 187 -5.95 -26.02 41.35
N TYR A 188 -5.97 -26.02 40.01
CA TYR A 188 -5.36 -24.94 39.22
C TYR A 188 -6.07 -23.60 39.46
N ILE A 189 -7.40 -23.59 39.42
CA ILE A 189 -8.21 -22.40 39.69
C ILE A 189 -7.97 -21.89 41.11
N ASP A 190 -7.91 -22.77 42.10
CA ASP A 190 -7.67 -22.40 43.49
C ASP A 190 -6.25 -21.87 43.70
N LYS A 191 -5.24 -22.48 43.07
CA LYS A 191 -3.87 -21.96 43.06
C LYS A 191 -3.77 -20.60 42.36
N LEU A 192 -4.55 -20.38 41.30
CA LEU A 192 -4.65 -19.07 40.63
C LEU A 192 -5.26 -18.01 41.54
N LYS A 193 -6.33 -18.34 42.29
CA LYS A 193 -6.94 -17.43 43.27
C LYS A 193 -5.94 -17.10 44.38
N GLN A 194 -5.24 -18.10 44.92
CA GLN A 194 -4.18 -17.90 45.92
C GLN A 194 -3.07 -17.00 45.38
N PHE A 195 -2.59 -17.27 44.16
CA PHE A 195 -1.56 -16.45 43.51
C PHE A 195 -2.01 -14.99 43.36
N ARG A 196 -3.24 -14.76 42.87
CA ARG A 196 -3.81 -13.41 42.71
C ARG A 196 -3.90 -12.65 44.03
N LYS A 197 -4.26 -13.33 45.12
CA LYS A 197 -4.30 -12.73 46.46
C LYS A 197 -2.89 -12.34 46.94
N ILE A 198 -1.89 -13.19 46.71
CA ILE A 198 -0.49 -12.92 47.10
C ILE A 198 0.08 -11.71 46.35
N ILE A 199 -0.22 -11.57 45.05
CA ILE A 199 0.34 -10.48 44.25
C ILE A 199 -0.37 -9.12 44.46
N GLN A 200 -1.52 -9.12 45.13
CA GLN A 200 -2.31 -7.89 45.37
C GLN A 200 -1.57 -6.87 46.24
N GLU A 201 -0.75 -7.34 47.18
CA GLU A 201 0.06 -6.50 48.08
C GLU A 201 1.31 -5.90 47.41
N GLY A 202 1.61 -6.28 46.15
CA GLY A 202 2.80 -5.81 45.45
C GLY A 202 4.13 -6.35 46.05
N PRO A 203 5.24 -6.25 45.31
CA PRO A 203 6.54 -6.69 45.79
C PRO A 203 7.26 -5.59 46.61
N ASP A 204 6.63 -5.03 47.63
CA ASP A 204 7.14 -3.83 48.33
C ASP A 204 8.25 -4.12 49.36
N TYR A 205 8.62 -5.39 49.55
CA TYR A 205 9.60 -5.78 50.56
C TYR A 205 10.98 -5.96 49.94
N VAL A 206 11.89 -5.03 50.23
CA VAL A 206 13.24 -5.06 49.66
C VAL A 206 14.17 -5.92 50.52
N CYS A 207 14.81 -6.91 49.91
CA CYS A 207 15.81 -7.73 50.58
C CYS A 207 17.12 -6.94 50.78
N ILE A 208 17.62 -6.87 52.02
CA ILE A 208 18.88 -6.18 52.32
C ILE A 208 20.10 -6.77 51.61
N SER A 209 20.07 -8.05 51.24
CA SER A 209 21.23 -8.72 50.63
C SER A 209 21.27 -8.58 49.12
N CYS A 210 20.13 -8.70 48.45
CA CYS A 210 20.06 -8.74 46.98
C CYS A 210 19.33 -7.54 46.36
N ALA A 211 18.85 -6.58 47.17
CA ALA A 211 18.09 -5.40 46.76
C ALA A 211 16.83 -5.68 45.89
N LEU A 212 16.40 -6.93 45.78
CA LEU A 212 15.18 -7.26 45.05
C LEU A 212 13.95 -6.89 45.87
N ALA A 213 13.04 -6.17 45.22
CA ALA A 213 11.66 -5.96 45.62
C ALA A 213 10.90 -7.30 45.53
N LEU A 214 10.36 -7.78 46.65
CA LEU A 214 9.78 -9.11 46.82
C LEU A 214 8.42 -9.04 47.52
N PHE A 215 7.61 -10.09 47.38
CA PHE A 215 6.34 -10.21 48.08
C PHE A 215 6.55 -10.57 49.56
N ARG A 216 5.59 -10.20 50.42
CA ARG A 216 5.61 -10.44 51.87
C ARG A 216 5.94 -11.89 52.25
N ASN A 217 5.43 -12.85 51.47
CA ASN A 217 5.63 -14.28 51.71
C ASN A 217 7.05 -14.77 51.34
N GLN A 218 7.82 -14.01 50.56
CA GLN A 218 9.18 -14.37 50.13
C GLN A 218 10.27 -13.82 51.06
N VAL A 219 9.90 -12.93 51.97
CA VAL A 219 10.81 -12.28 52.93
C VAL A 219 10.53 -12.71 54.37
N ILE A 220 11.55 -12.56 55.22
CA ILE A 220 11.48 -12.71 56.67
C ILE A 220 12.19 -11.51 57.33
N PRO A 221 11.84 -11.19 58.59
CA PRO A 221 12.56 -10.20 59.38
C PRO A 221 14.06 -10.52 59.41
N PHE A 222 14.89 -9.54 59.07
CA PHE A 222 16.32 -9.65 59.26
C PHE A 222 16.65 -9.44 60.74
N ILE A 223 17.38 -10.40 61.31
CA ILE A 223 17.79 -10.44 62.71
C ILE A 223 19.28 -10.78 62.68
N LYS A 224 20.12 -9.79 62.99
CA LYS A 224 21.57 -9.85 62.77
C LYS A 224 22.20 -11.04 63.51
N GLU A 225 21.71 -11.33 64.71
CA GLU A 225 22.16 -12.39 65.61
C GLU A 225 22.06 -13.79 64.97
N LYS A 226 21.13 -14.00 64.04
CA LYS A 226 20.93 -15.29 63.36
C LYS A 226 22.02 -15.62 62.34
N TYR A 227 22.89 -14.66 62.03
CA TYR A 227 23.88 -14.76 60.96
C TYR A 227 25.31 -14.41 61.44
N SER A 228 25.54 -14.30 62.76
CA SER A 228 26.75 -13.77 63.42
C SER A 228 28.08 -14.52 63.23
N LYS A 229 28.23 -15.41 62.25
CA LYS A 229 29.58 -15.88 61.87
C LYS A 229 30.20 -14.82 60.94
N GLU A 230 31.23 -14.15 61.45
CA GLU A 230 31.72 -12.83 61.00
C GLU A 230 32.14 -12.74 59.52
N GLY A 231 32.51 -13.86 58.89
CA GLY A 231 33.11 -13.84 57.55
C GLY A 231 32.20 -13.37 56.42
N ILE A 232 30.92 -13.79 56.38
CA ILE A 232 30.01 -13.46 55.27
C ILE A 232 29.16 -12.24 55.58
N LEU A 233 28.80 -12.05 56.86
CA LEU A 233 28.05 -10.87 57.28
C LEU A 233 28.85 -9.60 56.99
N SER A 234 30.15 -9.57 57.35
CA SER A 234 31.03 -8.42 57.09
C SER A 234 31.20 -8.07 55.61
N GLN A 235 31.18 -9.08 54.72
CA GLN A 235 31.25 -8.88 53.26
C GLN A 235 29.98 -8.24 52.69
N ILE A 236 28.83 -8.50 53.30
CA ILE A 236 27.53 -7.99 52.81
C ILE A 236 27.16 -6.69 53.53
N GLU A 237 27.52 -6.52 54.80
CA GLU A 237 27.21 -5.33 55.64
C GLU A 237 27.71 -4.03 55.03
N LYS A 238 28.90 -4.02 54.43
CA LYS A 238 29.45 -2.85 53.72
C LYS A 238 28.49 -2.34 52.62
N HIS A 239 27.75 -3.24 51.97
CA HIS A 239 26.80 -2.91 50.89
C HIS A 239 25.37 -2.68 51.40
N ILE A 240 25.04 -3.19 52.59
CA ILE A 240 23.74 -2.95 53.26
C ILE A 240 23.66 -1.49 53.74
N GLN A 241 24.71 -0.96 54.36
CA GLN A 241 24.71 0.41 54.91
C GLN A 241 24.59 1.50 53.83
N VAL A 242 25.15 1.27 52.65
CA VAL A 242 25.16 2.27 51.56
C VAL A 242 23.78 2.47 50.92
N ASN A 243 22.92 1.43 50.90
CA ASN A 243 21.67 1.46 50.15
C ASN A 243 20.41 1.79 50.98
N PHE A 244 20.47 1.67 52.30
CA PHE A 244 19.29 1.83 53.18
C PHE A 244 19.38 3.02 54.14
N ASN A 245 20.41 3.88 54.03
CA ASN A 245 20.62 5.03 54.93
C ASN A 245 19.67 6.23 54.71
N ASN A 246 18.64 6.11 53.88
CA ASN A 246 17.62 7.15 53.75
C ASN A 246 16.37 6.75 54.55
N ASN A 247 16.32 7.30 55.77
CA ASN A 247 15.18 7.49 56.65
C ASN A 247 14.83 6.37 57.66
N SER A 248 14.92 6.80 58.92
CA SER A 248 14.17 6.36 60.11
C SER A 248 14.52 4.99 60.72
N SER A 249 15.10 5.10 61.90
CA SER A 249 15.46 4.14 62.95
C SER A 249 14.36 3.18 63.43
N MET A 250 13.28 2.95 62.69
CA MET A 250 12.15 2.12 63.12
C MET A 250 11.51 1.27 62.01
N GLN A 251 12.10 1.17 60.81
CA GLN A 251 11.57 0.28 59.78
C GLN A 251 12.21 -1.12 59.87
N GLN A 252 11.38 -2.12 60.13
CA GLN A 252 11.75 -3.54 60.11
C GLN A 252 12.48 -3.87 58.81
N GLN A 253 13.74 -4.30 58.90
CA GLN A 253 14.51 -4.76 57.75
C GLN A 253 14.11 -6.18 57.34
N TRP A 254 14.19 -6.46 56.04
CA TRP A 254 13.76 -7.72 55.44
C TRP A 254 14.88 -8.43 54.69
N ILE A 255 14.92 -9.74 54.79
CA ILE A 255 15.81 -10.60 54.00
C ILE A 255 14.98 -11.66 53.28
N CYS A 256 15.28 -11.93 52.01
CA CYS A 256 14.60 -12.98 51.28
C CYS A 256 15.02 -14.36 51.79
N ARG A 257 14.09 -15.32 51.75
CA ARG A 257 14.34 -16.68 52.27
C ARG A 257 15.59 -17.32 51.65
N LEU A 258 15.80 -17.15 50.34
CA LEU A 258 16.98 -17.69 49.65
C LEU A 258 18.29 -17.10 50.18
N CYS A 259 18.35 -15.78 50.39
CA CYS A 259 19.55 -15.14 50.92
C CYS A 259 19.78 -15.55 52.37
N SER A 260 18.72 -15.60 53.19
CA SER A 260 18.78 -16.12 54.57
C SER A 260 19.35 -17.53 54.61
N ASP A 261 18.85 -18.45 53.77
CA ASP A 261 19.28 -19.86 53.79
C ASP A 261 20.74 -20.01 53.36
N LYS A 262 21.19 -19.19 52.40
CA LYS A 262 22.59 -19.16 51.97
C LYS A 262 23.51 -18.59 53.05
N MET A 263 23.12 -17.48 53.69
CA MET A 263 23.88 -16.89 54.80
C MET A 263 23.99 -17.84 55.98
N LYS A 264 22.91 -18.53 56.37
CA LYS A 264 22.94 -19.55 57.44
C LYS A 264 23.94 -20.66 57.13
N LYS A 265 24.03 -21.07 55.86
CA LYS A 265 24.97 -22.09 55.36
C LYS A 265 26.38 -21.59 55.15
N GLN A 266 26.70 -20.35 55.53
CA GLN A 266 27.99 -19.72 55.25
C GLN A 266 28.34 -19.76 53.75
N GLN A 267 27.35 -19.48 52.91
CA GLN A 267 27.55 -19.30 51.47
C GLN A 267 27.12 -17.90 51.07
N LEU A 268 27.91 -17.28 50.21
CA LEU A 268 27.50 -16.04 49.56
C LEU A 268 26.22 -16.32 48.76
N PRO A 269 25.15 -15.52 48.91
CA PRO A 269 23.97 -15.68 48.07
C PRO A 269 24.34 -15.64 46.58
N ALA A 270 23.49 -16.14 45.69
CA ALA A 270 23.78 -16.14 44.26
C ALA A 270 23.63 -14.76 43.59
N ARG A 271 22.83 -13.88 44.20
CA ARG A 271 22.50 -12.55 43.68
C ARG A 271 22.71 -11.40 44.69
N PRO A 272 23.73 -11.41 45.57
CA PRO A 272 23.91 -10.36 46.53
C PRO A 272 24.53 -9.16 45.83
N ILE A 273 24.21 -7.99 46.35
CA ILE A 273 24.78 -6.70 45.93
C ILE A 273 26.31 -6.78 45.96
N SER A 274 26.88 -7.42 46.99
CA SER A 274 28.33 -7.60 47.16
C SER A 274 29.02 -8.42 46.06
N ASN A 275 28.30 -9.16 45.21
CA ASN A 275 28.88 -9.92 44.11
C ASN A 275 29.01 -9.11 42.80
N LYS A 276 29.21 -7.79 42.89
CA LYS A 276 29.31 -6.86 41.73
C LYS A 276 28.11 -6.92 40.77
N LEU A 277 26.97 -7.42 41.25
CA LEU A 277 25.69 -7.40 40.53
C LEU A 277 24.90 -6.11 40.82
N GLU A 278 25.55 -5.13 41.45
CA GLU A 278 25.06 -3.77 41.58
C GLU A 278 24.68 -3.21 40.20
N VAL A 279 23.50 -2.60 40.13
CA VAL A 279 23.10 -1.88 38.93
C VAL A 279 23.99 -0.65 38.82
N CYS A 280 24.87 -0.61 37.82
CA CYS A 280 25.69 0.56 37.54
C CYS A 280 24.80 1.81 37.44
N LYS A 281 25.29 2.93 37.99
CA LYS A 281 24.59 4.22 37.81
C LYS A 281 24.35 4.45 36.33
N ILE A 282 23.12 4.80 35.97
CA ILE A 282 22.75 5.08 34.57
C ILE A 282 23.68 6.20 34.06
N PRO A 283 24.47 5.96 33.00
CA PRO A 283 25.34 6.97 32.39
C PRO A 283 24.57 8.25 32.05
N SER A 284 25.23 9.41 32.15
CA SER A 284 24.64 10.73 31.87
C SER A 284 23.99 10.80 30.49
N GLU A 285 24.57 10.11 29.54
CA GLU A 285 24.15 10.00 28.14
C GLU A 285 22.80 9.29 28.04
N LEU A 286 22.61 8.22 28.83
CA LEU A 286 21.37 7.43 28.83
C LEU A 286 20.24 8.07 29.64
N LYS A 287 20.57 8.95 30.61
CA LYS A 287 19.55 9.70 31.38
C LYS A 287 18.74 10.65 30.51
N ARG A 288 19.34 11.19 29.44
CA ARG A 288 18.72 12.17 28.54
C ARG A 288 17.82 11.54 27.46
N LEU A 289 17.82 10.21 27.33
CA LEU A 289 17.04 9.54 26.30
C LEU A 289 15.53 9.75 26.50
N ASN A 290 14.84 10.07 25.42
CA ASN A 290 13.38 10.13 25.39
C ASN A 290 12.76 8.73 25.41
N ASN A 291 11.44 8.63 25.57
CA ASN A 291 10.76 7.35 25.71
C ASN A 291 10.88 6.45 24.46
N LEU A 292 11.07 7.03 23.26
CA LEU A 292 11.27 6.27 22.03
C LEU A 292 12.69 5.70 21.98
N GLU A 293 13.69 6.52 22.28
CA GLU A 293 15.10 6.13 22.30
C GLU A 293 15.37 5.04 23.34
N LYS A 294 14.83 5.19 24.56
CA LYS A 294 14.89 4.17 25.62
C LYS A 294 14.36 2.82 25.14
N HIS A 295 13.27 2.85 24.37
CA HIS A 295 12.65 1.66 23.80
C HIS A 295 13.48 1.02 22.67
N LEU A 296 14.22 1.83 21.91
CA LEU A 296 15.12 1.38 20.84
C LEU A 296 16.42 0.78 21.41
N THR A 297 16.96 1.34 22.50
CA THR A 297 18.21 0.88 23.12
C THR A 297 18.02 -0.21 24.17
N ALA A 298 16.78 -0.49 24.60
CA ALA A 298 16.50 -1.53 25.59
C ALA A 298 16.96 -2.90 25.08
N LEU A 299 17.62 -3.67 25.96
CA LEU A 299 18.05 -5.03 25.67
C LEU A 299 16.81 -5.94 25.49
N ARG A 300 16.38 -6.10 24.24
CA ARG A 300 15.25 -6.97 23.91
C ARG A 300 15.75 -8.40 23.82
N LEU A 301 15.34 -9.27 24.75
CA LEU A 301 15.39 -10.71 24.53
C LEU A 301 14.50 -11.01 23.31
N PRO A 302 15.05 -11.36 22.14
CA PRO A 302 14.30 -11.43 20.91
C PRO A 302 13.53 -12.75 20.88
N PHE A 303 12.48 -12.87 21.69
CA PHE A 303 11.46 -13.89 21.45
C PHE A 303 10.52 -13.40 20.34
N MET A 304 11.08 -13.01 19.19
CA MET A 304 10.32 -12.70 18.00
C MET A 304 9.89 -14.02 17.37
N LYS A 305 8.60 -14.32 17.48
CA LYS A 305 8.05 -15.49 16.80
C LYS A 305 7.72 -15.10 15.37
N ILE A 306 8.45 -15.66 14.41
CA ILE A 306 8.06 -15.59 12.99
C ILE A 306 6.80 -16.44 12.83
N VAL A 307 5.72 -15.83 12.37
CA VAL A 307 4.45 -16.47 12.11
C VAL A 307 4.14 -16.40 10.62
N ASN A 308 3.61 -17.48 10.05
CA ASN A 308 3.10 -17.42 8.68
C ASN A 308 1.78 -16.63 8.71
N LEU A 309 1.70 -15.53 7.97
CA LEU A 309 0.43 -14.84 7.77
C LEU A 309 -0.41 -15.70 6.81
N THR A 310 -1.69 -15.82 7.09
CA THR A 310 -2.63 -16.60 6.26
C THR A 310 -2.97 -15.83 4.99
N SER A 311 -1.98 -15.53 4.15
CA SER A 311 -2.22 -15.06 2.79
C SER A 311 -2.58 -16.27 1.93
N GLY A 312 -3.80 -16.29 1.41
CA GLY A 312 -4.34 -17.43 0.67
C GLY A 312 -3.45 -17.91 -0.47
N LYS A 313 -3.33 -19.24 -0.59
CA LYS A 313 -3.01 -20.02 -1.80
C LYS A 313 -1.71 -19.77 -2.56
N LEU A 314 -0.73 -19.01 -2.07
CA LEU A 314 0.63 -19.09 -2.62
C LEU A 314 1.51 -20.01 -1.76
N SER A 315 2.31 -20.84 -2.44
CA SER A 315 3.24 -21.84 -1.91
C SER A 315 3.91 -21.42 -0.59
N SER A 316 4.19 -22.36 0.32
CA SER A 316 4.85 -22.08 1.61
C SER A 316 6.21 -21.38 1.51
N ARG A 317 6.83 -21.37 0.31
CA ARG A 317 8.04 -20.59 0.01
C ARG A 317 7.76 -19.11 -0.31
N LEU A 318 6.52 -18.76 -0.68
CA LEU A 318 6.05 -17.42 -1.08
C LEU A 318 5.03 -16.82 -0.09
N SER A 319 4.69 -17.52 1.00
CA SER A 319 3.78 -17.00 2.02
C SER A 319 4.42 -15.85 2.79
N GLN A 320 3.70 -14.74 2.93
CA GLN A 320 4.19 -13.60 3.70
C GLN A 320 4.39 -14.02 5.16
N LYS A 321 5.59 -13.78 5.69
CA LYS A 321 5.92 -14.00 7.10
C LYS A 321 5.63 -12.71 7.87
N GLY A 322 4.90 -12.84 8.97
CA GLY A 322 4.69 -11.80 9.96
C GLY A 322 5.55 -12.06 11.18
N THR A 323 5.76 -11.05 11.99
CA THR A 323 6.48 -11.16 13.26
C THR A 323 5.51 -10.85 14.40
N LYS A 324 5.50 -11.70 15.43
CA LYS A 324 4.74 -11.47 16.66
C LYS A 324 5.73 -11.20 17.80
N GLY A 325 5.66 -9.99 18.35
CA GLY A 325 6.52 -9.48 19.41
C GLY A 325 6.47 -7.94 19.46
N PRO A 326 7.13 -7.29 20.42
CA PRO A 326 7.21 -5.83 20.47
C PRO A 326 7.87 -5.30 19.19
N LEU A 327 7.15 -4.57 18.35
CA LEU A 327 7.64 -3.95 17.10
C LEU A 327 7.61 -2.43 17.24
N HIS A 328 8.71 -1.78 16.90
CA HIS A 328 8.71 -0.35 16.61
C HIS A 328 8.78 -0.19 15.10
N CYS A 329 7.65 0.19 14.49
CA CYS A 329 7.61 0.54 13.08
C CYS A 329 8.10 1.99 12.95
N VAL A 330 9.40 2.18 12.75
CA VAL A 330 9.90 3.49 12.30
C VAL A 330 9.50 3.63 10.83
N PRO A 331 8.78 4.68 10.43
CA PRO A 331 8.42 4.89 9.04
C PRO A 331 9.69 5.07 8.20
N SER A 332 9.96 4.12 7.31
CA SER A 332 11.00 4.26 6.29
C SER A 332 10.36 4.70 4.99
N ASP A 333 10.95 5.69 4.32
CA ASP A 333 10.49 6.11 3.00
C ASP A 333 10.90 5.07 1.95
N VAL A 334 9.96 4.17 1.67
CA VAL A 334 10.15 3.04 0.76
C VAL A 334 10.38 3.51 -0.68
N GLN A 335 9.94 4.73 -1.05
CA GLN A 335 10.12 5.24 -2.41
C GLN A 335 11.59 5.53 -2.73
N GLU A 336 12.33 6.09 -1.79
CA GLU A 336 13.76 6.39 -1.96
C GLU A 336 14.59 5.10 -2.11
N THR A 337 14.25 4.07 -1.34
CA THR A 337 14.96 2.78 -1.37
C THR A 337 14.71 2.00 -2.66
N VAL A 338 13.50 2.05 -3.19
CA VAL A 338 13.13 1.35 -4.43
C VAL A 338 13.67 2.06 -5.66
N THR A 339 13.79 3.39 -5.63
CA THR A 339 14.31 4.18 -6.76
C THR A 339 15.84 4.16 -6.86
N THR A 340 16.54 3.81 -5.79
CA THR A 340 18.01 3.78 -5.74
C THR A 340 18.64 2.41 -6.05
N LEU A 341 17.84 1.39 -6.40
CA LEU A 341 18.34 0.03 -6.70
C LEU A 341 18.16 -0.38 -8.17
N PRO A 342 19.14 -1.07 -8.79
CA PRO A 342 20.42 -1.49 -8.20
C PRO A 342 21.40 -0.32 -8.11
N ARG A 343 22.06 -0.17 -6.95
CA ARG A 343 23.04 0.90 -6.74
C ARG A 343 24.23 0.70 -7.69
N PRO A 344 24.68 1.74 -8.41
CA PRO A 344 25.96 1.70 -9.11
C PRO A 344 27.07 1.31 -8.15
N VAL A 345 28.07 0.54 -8.61
CA VAL A 345 29.17 0.01 -7.79
C VAL A 345 29.85 1.11 -6.97
N ASP A 346 29.98 2.30 -7.56
CA ASP A 346 30.59 3.49 -6.96
C ASP A 346 29.87 4.04 -5.72
N LYS A 347 28.60 3.68 -5.49
CA LYS A 347 27.79 4.12 -4.34
C LYS A 347 27.54 3.01 -3.32
N SER A 348 28.20 1.86 -3.48
CA SER A 348 28.06 0.69 -2.59
C SER A 348 29.17 0.59 -1.53
N MET A 349 30.18 1.46 -1.62
CA MET A 349 31.35 1.51 -0.74
C MET A 349 31.33 2.79 0.10
N MET A 350 30.40 2.88 1.06
CA MET A 350 30.48 3.77 2.23
C MET A 350 29.73 3.14 3.39
#